data_AF-A0A9J6EUU5-F1
#
_entry.id   AF-A0A9J6EUU5-F1
#
_cell.length_a   1.000
_cell.length_b   1.000
_cell.length_c   1.000
_cell.angle_alpha   90.00
_cell.angle_beta   90.00
_cell.angle_gamma   90.00
#
_symmetry.space_group_name_H-M   'P 1'
#
loop_
_entity.id
_entity.type
_entity.pdbx_description
1 polymer ?
#
loop_
_entity_poly.entity_id
_entity_poly.type
_entity_poly.pdbx_seq_one_letter_code
_entity_poly.pdbx_strand_id
1 'polypeptide(L)'
;MDKLWQETSEEVRRDYGQRYYELSRQYLRRELLKSRTEIHEVVDAMETAVLAQRPRFAYRPDGLLRAFQFRLLEIAPPVVQDAFLIRDTQPPASTLPGNRGIARG
;
A
#
# COMPACT_ATOMS: atom_id res chain seq x y z
N MET A 1 -3.56 -14.42 0.38
CA MET A 1 -4.74 -13.83 -0.30
C MET A 1 -5.82 -14.86 -0.54
N ASP A 2 -5.53 -16.02 -1.13
CA ASP A 2 -6.57 -17.03 -1.44
C ASP A 2 -7.37 -17.49 -0.22
N LYS A 3 -6.69 -17.83 0.89
CA LYS A 3 -7.33 -18.20 2.15
C LYS A 3 -8.25 -17.09 2.69
N LEU A 4 -7.74 -15.86 2.77
CA LEU A 4 -8.50 -14.70 3.27
C LEU A 4 -9.73 -14.40 2.42
N TRP A 5 -9.61 -14.53 1.10
CA TRP A 5 -10.75 -14.35 0.19
C TRP A 5 -11.83 -15.41 0.41
N GLN A 6 -11.44 -16.67 0.58
CA GLN A 6 -12.39 -17.76 0.87
C GLN A 6 -13.08 -17.58 2.24
N GLU A 7 -12.35 -17.09 3.24
CA GLU A 7 -12.88 -16.81 4.58
C GLU A 7 -13.73 -15.53 4.65
N THR A 8 -13.66 -14.68 3.62
CA THR A 8 -14.48 -13.47 3.51
C THR A 8 -15.94 -13.85 3.24
N SER A 9 -16.88 -13.11 3.86
CA SER A 9 -18.31 -13.35 3.70
C SER A 9 -18.76 -13.26 2.24
N GLU A 10 -19.77 -14.04 1.88
CA GLU A 10 -20.33 -14.06 0.52
C GLU A 10 -20.84 -12.69 0.07
N GLU A 11 -21.40 -11.90 1.01
CA GLU A 11 -21.84 -10.52 0.73
C GLU A 11 -20.67 -9.66 0.26
N VAL A 12 -19.55 -9.67 0.99
CA VAL A 12 -18.37 -8.87 0.64
C VAL A 12 -17.73 -9.37 -0.67
N ARG A 13 -17.66 -10.70 -0.87
CA ARG A 13 -17.14 -11.26 -2.13
C ARG A 13 -18.00 -10.90 -3.34
N ARG A 14 -19.33 -10.87 -3.17
CA ARG A 14 -20.26 -10.42 -4.21
C ARG A 14 -20.12 -8.93 -4.50
N ASP A 15 -20.01 -8.11 -3.46
CA ASP A 15 -19.95 -6.66 -3.59
C ASP A 15 -18.63 -6.17 -4.20
N TYR A 16 -17.50 -6.77 -3.81
CA TYR A 16 -16.20 -6.44 -4.40
C TYR A 16 -15.95 -7.16 -5.72
N GLY A 17 -16.49 -8.37 -5.89
CA GLY A 17 -16.39 -9.16 -7.10
C GLY A 17 -15.06 -9.90 -7.28
N GLN A 18 -15.12 -11.02 -7.99
CA GLN A 18 -13.97 -11.88 -8.28
C GLN A 18 -12.87 -11.14 -9.07
N ARG A 19 -13.26 -10.23 -9.97
CA ARG A 19 -12.31 -9.44 -10.76
C ARG A 19 -11.45 -8.51 -9.90
N TYR A 20 -12.05 -7.87 -8.89
CA TYR A 20 -11.30 -7.03 -7.95
C TYR A 20 -10.27 -7.86 -7.18
N TYR A 21 -10.69 -9.03 -6.70
CA TYR A 21 -9.79 -9.96 -6.01
C TYR A 21 -8.57 -10.35 -6.86
N GLU A 22 -8.80 -10.69 -8.13
CA GLU A 22 -7.72 -11.07 -9.04
C GLU A 22 -6.74 -9.93 -9.29
N LEU A 23 -7.25 -8.71 -9.50
CA LEU A 23 -6.42 -7.51 -9.63
C LEU A 23 -5.62 -7.23 -8.36
N SER A 24 -6.25 -7.32 -7.17
CA SER A 24 -5.55 -7.20 -5.88
C SER A 24 -4.43 -8.22 -5.74
N ARG A 25 -4.70 -9.47 -6.12
CA ARG A 25 -3.73 -10.56 -6.02
C ARG A 25 -2.56 -10.33 -6.97
N GLN A 26 -2.81 -9.88 -8.19
CA GLN A 26 -1.75 -9.54 -9.16
C GLN A 26 -0.93 -8.34 -8.71
N TYR A 27 -1.60 -7.29 -8.24
CA TYR A 27 -0.95 -6.09 -7.70
C TYR A 27 -0.03 -6.45 -6.53
N LEU A 28 -0.54 -7.20 -5.54
CA LEU A 28 0.24 -7.60 -4.37
C LEU A 28 1.46 -8.45 -4.78
N ARG A 29 1.28 -9.41 -5.70
CA ARG A 29 2.41 -10.21 -6.22
C ARG A 29 3.48 -9.34 -6.88
N ARG A 30 3.06 -8.38 -7.71
CA ARG A 30 3.98 -7.46 -8.39
C ARG A 30 4.77 -6.62 -7.39
N GLU A 31 4.10 -6.09 -6.37
CA GLU A 31 4.78 -5.25 -5.36
C GLU A 31 5.67 -6.08 -4.43
N LEU A 32 5.29 -7.31 -4.09
CA LEU A 32 6.18 -8.24 -3.37
C LEU A 32 7.44 -8.56 -4.17
N LEU A 33 7.34 -8.74 -5.49
CA LEU A 33 8.52 -8.95 -6.34
C LEU A 33 9.45 -7.72 -6.42
N LYS A 34 8.92 -6.52 -6.21
CA LYS A 34 9.71 -5.28 -6.13
C LYS A 34 10.23 -5.00 -4.71
N SER A 35 9.73 -5.71 -3.72
CA SER A 35 10.11 -5.50 -2.32
C SER A 35 11.57 -5.83 -2.10
N ARG A 36 12.23 -5.03 -1.25
CA ARG A 36 13.64 -5.23 -0.91
C ARG A 36 13.73 -6.32 0.17
N THR A 37 14.77 -7.15 0.08
CA THR A 37 15.04 -8.26 1.00
C THR A 37 15.95 -7.89 2.16
N GLU A 38 16.37 -6.62 2.24
CA GLU A 38 17.35 -6.12 3.20
C GLU A 38 16.73 -5.90 4.59
N ILE A 39 16.60 -7.00 5.35
CA ILE A 39 16.01 -7.00 6.70
C ILE A 39 16.79 -6.09 7.68
N HIS A 40 18.11 -5.96 7.49
CA HIS A 40 18.96 -5.15 8.37
C HIS A 40 18.49 -3.69 8.44
N GLU A 41 17.97 -3.12 7.34
CA GLU A 41 17.46 -1.74 7.33
C GLU A 41 16.28 -1.56 8.31
N VAL A 42 15.46 -2.59 8.51
CA VAL A 42 14.36 -2.59 9.47
C VAL A 42 14.90 -2.69 10.89
N VAL A 43 15.86 -3.59 11.11
CA VAL A 43 16.49 -3.80 12.42
C VAL A 43 17.21 -2.53 12.88
N ASP A 44 18.00 -1.90 12.00
CA ASP A 44 18.72 -0.66 12.28
C ASP A 44 17.76 0.50 12.59
N ALA A 45 16.64 0.58 11.86
CA ALA A 45 15.61 1.58 12.13
C ALA A 45 14.94 1.36 13.50
N MET A 46 14.71 0.10 13.88
CA MET A 46 14.18 -0.25 15.21
C MET A 46 15.19 0.06 16.32
N GLU A 47 16.46 -0.32 16.14
CA GLU A 47 17.53 -0.01 17.09
C GLU A 47 17.65 1.50 17.30
N THR A 48 17.68 2.27 16.21
CA THR A 48 17.71 3.73 16.26
C THR A 48 16.51 4.29 17.01
N ALA A 49 15.31 3.76 16.77
CA ALA A 49 14.10 4.21 17.44
C ALA A 49 14.13 3.98 18.96
N VAL A 50 14.68 2.84 19.39
CA VAL A 50 14.79 2.47 20.81
C VAL A 50 15.89 3.25 21.52
N LEU A 51 17.05 3.44 20.87
CA LEU A 51 18.20 4.12 21.47
C LEU A 51 18.12 5.66 21.39
N ALA A 52 17.19 6.21 20.60
CA ALA A 52 17.07 7.66 20.44
C ALA A 52 16.66 8.36 21.74
N GLN A 53 17.52 9.24 22.24
CA GLN A 53 17.19 10.11 23.39
C GLN A 53 15.99 11.04 23.11
N ARG A 54 15.74 11.35 21.84
CA ARG A 54 14.57 12.09 21.34
C ARG A 54 13.98 11.35 20.14
N PRO A 55 13.04 10.40 20.37
CA PRO A 55 12.50 9.60 19.29
C PRO A 55 11.67 10.45 18.32
N ARG A 56 11.72 10.09 17.03
CA ARG A 56 10.88 10.67 15.99
C ARG A 56 9.52 9.97 15.94
N PHE A 57 8.53 10.66 15.39
CA PHE A 57 7.19 10.09 15.15
C PHE A 57 7.22 8.89 14.19
N ALA A 58 8.12 8.90 13.20
CA ALA A 58 8.26 7.82 12.23
C ALA A 58 9.71 7.57 11.84
N TYR A 59 10.06 6.29 11.68
CA TYR A 59 11.32 5.80 11.12
C TYR A 59 11.00 4.94 9.90
N ARG A 60 11.70 5.17 8.79
CA ARG A 60 11.39 4.53 7.50
C ARG A 60 12.57 3.71 6.98
N PRO A 61 12.46 2.38 6.96
CA PRO A 61 13.50 1.48 6.43
C PRO A 61 13.32 1.33 4.91
N ASP A 62 13.52 2.42 4.17
CA ASP A 62 13.28 2.47 2.72
C ASP A 62 14.59 2.45 1.90
N GLY A 63 15.75 2.54 2.57
CA GLY A 63 17.05 2.83 1.97
C GLY A 63 17.15 4.22 1.34
N LEU A 64 18.35 4.59 0.88
CA LEU A 64 18.67 5.97 0.52
C LEU A 64 17.81 6.53 -0.64
N LEU A 65 17.69 5.77 -1.74
CA LEU A 65 16.98 6.23 -2.94
C LEU A 65 15.50 6.46 -2.68
N ARG A 66 14.83 5.51 -2.01
CA ARG A 66 13.40 5.57 -1.77
C ARG A 66 13.07 6.54 -0.62
N ALA A 67 13.94 6.65 0.38
CA ALA A 67 13.84 7.71 1.39
C ALA A 67 13.96 9.12 0.78
N PHE A 68 14.81 9.29 -0.24
CA PHE A 68 14.90 10.55 -0.98
C PHE A 68 13.64 10.83 -1.80
N GLN A 69 13.12 9.82 -2.52
CA GLN A 69 11.86 9.95 -3.27
C GLN A 69 10.68 10.32 -2.37
N PHE A 70 10.51 9.66 -1.23
CA PHE A 70 9.44 9.98 -0.29
C PHE A 70 9.61 11.37 0.34
N ARG A 71 10.84 11.80 0.64
CA ARG A 71 11.07 13.17 1.11
C ARG A 71 10.72 14.21 0.07
N LEU A 72 11.04 13.97 -1.20
CA LEU A 72 10.60 14.85 -2.29
C LEU A 72 9.07 14.88 -2.39
N LEU A 73 8.42 13.73 -2.25
CA LEU A 73 6.96 13.63 -2.29
C LEU A 73 6.29 14.38 -1.13
N GLU A 74 6.86 14.34 0.08
CA GLU A 74 6.36 15.07 1.25
C GLU A 74 6.40 16.59 1.08
N ILE A 75 7.38 17.09 0.33
CA ILE A 75 7.53 18.52 0.04
C ILE A 75 6.65 18.94 -1.15
N ALA A 76 6.26 17.99 -2.00
CA ALA A 76 5.48 18.26 -3.20
C ALA A 76 4.06 18.78 -2.86
N PRO A 77 3.42 19.56 -3.75
CA PRO A 77 2.04 19.99 -3.56
C PRO A 77 1.07 18.81 -3.42
N PRO A 78 -0.05 18.96 -2.68
CA PRO A 78 -1.02 17.87 -2.47
C PRO A 78 -1.50 17.22 -3.78
N VAL A 79 -1.70 18.01 -4.83
CA VAL A 79 -2.11 17.50 -6.16
C VAL A 79 -1.12 16.48 -6.73
N VAL A 80 0.19 16.69 -6.52
CA VAL A 80 1.24 15.77 -6.97
C VAL A 80 1.27 14.53 -6.10
N GLN A 81 1.09 14.70 -4.78
CA GLN A 81 1.00 13.59 -3.84
C GLN A 81 -0.18 12.68 -4.20
N ASP A 82 -1.36 13.26 -4.44
CA ASP A 82 -2.57 12.53 -4.82
C ASP A 82 -2.40 11.83 -6.17
N ALA A 83 -1.83 12.51 -7.17
CA ALA A 83 -1.58 11.90 -8.48
C ALA A 83 -0.62 10.70 -8.38
N PHE A 84 0.43 10.81 -7.55
CA PHE A 84 1.37 9.73 -7.30
C PHE A 84 0.68 8.56 -6.58
N LEU A 85 -0.07 8.85 -5.51
CA LEU A 85 -0.81 7.84 -4.75
C LEU A 85 -1.84 7.13 -5.62
N ILE A 86 -2.61 7.84 -6.44
CA ILE A 86 -3.60 7.24 -7.34
C ILE A 86 -2.93 6.33 -8.38
N ARG A 87 -1.76 6.73 -8.90
CA ARG A 87 -1.03 5.91 -9.89
C ARG A 87 -0.52 4.61 -9.30
N ASP A 88 0.00 4.68 -8.08
CA ASP A 88 0.67 3.56 -7.45
C ASP A 88 -0.30 2.71 -6.60
N THR A 89 -1.50 3.19 -6.26
CA THR A 89 -2.52 2.40 -5.54
C THR A 89 -3.38 1.55 -6.46
N GLN A 90 -3.95 0.48 -5.91
CA GLN A 90 -4.95 -0.31 -6.62
C GLN A 90 -6.24 0.53 -6.82
N PRO A 91 -6.84 0.54 -8.02
CA PRO A 91 -8.09 1.26 -8.25
C PRO A 91 -9.21 0.72 -7.34
N PRO A 92 -10.07 1.60 -6.81
CA PRO A 92 -11.15 1.20 -5.92
C PRO A 92 -12.15 0.31 -6.64
N ALA A 93 -12.77 -0.63 -5.90
CA ALA A 93 -13.73 -1.58 -6.44
C ALA A 93 -14.87 -0.94 -7.23
N SER A 94 -15.27 0.29 -6.87
CA SER A 94 -16.31 1.08 -7.53
C SER A 94 -15.96 1.54 -8.96
N THR A 95 -14.67 1.57 -9.31
CA THR A 95 -14.21 2.01 -10.64
C THR A 95 -14.04 0.86 -11.63
N LEU A 96 -14.23 -0.39 -11.20
CA LEU A 96 -14.11 -1.55 -12.07
C LEU A 96 -15.42 -1.86 -12.81
N PRO A 97 -15.37 -2.06 -14.15
CA PRO A 97 -16.57 -2.37 -14.92
C PRO A 97 -17.14 -3.72 -14.49
N GLY A 98 -18.40 -3.70 -14.04
CA GLY A 98 -19.13 -4.86 -13.52
C GLY A 98 -19.52 -4.76 -12.03
N ASN A 99 -18.82 -3.92 -11.24
CA ASN A 99 -19.25 -3.59 -9.89
C ASN A 99 -20.29 -2.48 -9.94
N ARG A 100 -21.57 -2.87 -9.99
CA ARG A 100 -22.67 -1.90 -9.87
C ARG A 100 -22.66 -1.29 -8.48
N GLY A 101 -22.13 -0.07 -8.42
CA GLY A 101 -22.58 1.05 -7.58
C GLY A 101 -22.83 0.74 -6.11
N ILE A 102 -21.90 1.17 -5.26
CA ILE A 102 -22.24 1.66 -3.93
C ILE A 102 -21.87 3.15 -3.91
N ALA A 103 -22.67 3.96 -4.61
CA ALA A 103 -23.01 5.26 -4.07
C ALA A 103 -24.05 4.97 -2.98
N ARG A 104 -23.63 4.83 -1.72
CA ARG A 104 -24.56 4.76 -0.59
C ARG A 104 -24.46 6.08 0.18
N GLY A 105 -25.59 6.78 0.20
CA GLY A 105 -25.98 7.78 1.20
C GLY A 105 -25.32 9.13 1.06
#